data_AF-A0A956T206-F1
#
_entry.id   AF-A0A956T206-F1
#
_cell.length_a   1.000
_cell.length_b   1.000
_cell.length_c   1.000
_cell.angle_alpha   90.00
_cell.angle_beta   90.00
_cell.angle_gamma   90.00
#
_symmetry.space_group_name_H-M   'P 1'
#
loop_
_entity.id
_entity.type
_entity.pdbx_description
1 polymer ?
#
loop_
_entity_poly.entity_id
_entity_poly.type
_entity_poly.pdbx_seq_one_letter_code
_entity_poly.pdbx_strand_id
1 'polypeptide(L)'
;IFMKEEPLVALVGPPLVPGVSLLSEALNSYARGQLEKADRLLEASLEEEPLSPIGLYFKGMLDLESGRADRARRHLQRILETDQDRETDAFLREHGLDTERFHLTVRRVLERLEKR
;
A
#
# COMPACT_ATOMS: atom_id res chain seq x y z
N ILE A 1 5.70 -27.15 11.89
CA ILE A 1 6.44 -26.49 10.79
C ILE A 1 5.39 -25.88 9.85
N PHE A 2 4.96 -24.65 10.13
CA PHE A 2 4.12 -23.84 9.23
C PHE A 2 4.37 -22.40 9.67
N MET A 3 5.33 -21.73 9.04
CA MET A 3 5.45 -20.27 9.15
C MET A 3 4.23 -19.69 8.43
N LYS A 4 3.21 -19.30 9.20
CA LYS A 4 2.16 -18.40 8.71
C LYS A 4 2.83 -17.03 8.61
N GLU A 5 2.99 -16.58 7.38
CA GLU A 5 3.37 -15.21 7.06
C GLU A 5 2.46 -14.25 7.86
N GLU A 6 3.03 -13.56 8.84
CA GLU A 6 2.34 -12.50 9.59
C GLU A 6 1.90 -11.44 8.57
N PRO A 7 0.60 -11.08 8.48
CA PRO A 7 0.18 -10.03 7.57
C PRO A 7 0.86 -8.73 8.00
N LEU A 8 1.38 -7.95 7.06
CA LEU A 8 2.12 -6.69 7.32
C LEU A 8 1.39 -5.73 8.28
N VAL A 9 0.06 -5.84 8.36
CA VAL A 9 -0.81 -5.12 9.29
C VAL A 9 -0.52 -5.40 10.78
N ALA A 10 0.08 -6.53 11.13
CA ALA A 10 0.40 -6.92 12.51
C ALA A 10 1.72 -6.31 13.03
N LEU A 11 2.57 -5.80 12.13
CA LEU A 11 3.88 -5.20 12.47
C LEU A 11 3.79 -3.71 12.84
N VAL A 12 2.66 -3.06 12.56
CA VAL A 12 2.47 -1.63 12.80
C VAL A 12 1.62 -1.44 14.05
N GLY A 13 2.26 -1.28 15.22
CA GLY A 13 1.58 -0.78 16.43
C GLY A 13 1.03 0.64 16.19
N PRO A 14 -0.01 1.09 16.92
CA PRO A 14 -0.70 2.35 16.59
C PRO A 14 0.21 3.57 16.80
N PRO A 15 0.52 4.37 15.77
CA PRO A 15 1.32 5.57 15.94
C PRO A 15 0.43 6.79 16.15
N LEU A 16 0.81 7.66 17.08
CA LEU A 16 0.14 8.94 17.39
C LEU A 16 0.56 10.06 16.42
N VAL A 17 0.52 9.78 15.11
CA VAL A 17 0.75 10.77 14.04
C VAL A 17 -0.50 10.80 13.15
N PRO A 18 -1.07 11.96 12.81
CA PRO A 18 -2.32 12.06 12.04
C PRO A 18 -2.36 11.20 10.77
N GLY A 19 -1.27 11.18 9.99
CA GLY A 19 -1.18 10.42 8.73
C GLY A 19 -1.10 8.92 8.93
N VAL A 20 -0.35 8.47 9.95
CA VAL A 20 -0.19 7.04 10.23
C VAL A 20 -1.43 6.44 10.90
N SER A 21 -2.19 7.24 11.65
CA SER A 21 -3.49 6.84 12.20
C SER A 21 -4.51 6.57 11.09
N LEU A 22 -4.58 7.42 10.08
CA LEU A 22 -5.49 7.25 8.94
C LEU A 22 -5.09 6.02 8.11
N LEU A 23 -3.80 5.86 7.81
CA LEU A 23 -3.30 4.71 7.09
C LEU A 23 -3.62 3.41 7.84
N SER A 24 -3.26 3.30 9.12
CA SER A 24 -3.54 2.11 9.93
C SER A 24 -5.03 1.77 10.00
N GLU A 25 -5.91 2.76 10.16
CA GLU A 25 -7.36 2.52 10.15
C GLU A 25 -7.87 2.10 8.76
N ALA A 26 -7.30 2.67 7.70
CA ALA A 26 -7.63 2.28 6.33
C ALA A 26 -7.26 0.82 6.08
N LEU A 27 -6.08 0.39 6.49
CA LEU A 27 -5.62 -1.00 6.37
C LEU A 27 -6.48 -1.95 7.19
N ASN A 28 -6.89 -1.55 8.40
CA ASN A 28 -7.80 -2.33 9.22
C ASN A 28 -9.19 -2.48 8.56
N SER A 29 -9.71 -1.40 8.00
CA SER A 29 -10.98 -1.38 7.29
C SER A 29 -10.92 -2.25 6.03
N TYR A 30 -9.82 -2.16 5.28
CA TYR A 30 -9.55 -2.98 4.09
C TYR A 30 -9.51 -4.47 4.45
N ALA A 31 -8.78 -4.85 5.50
CA ALA A 31 -8.70 -6.23 5.98
C ALA A 31 -10.05 -6.79 6.47
N ARG A 32 -10.99 -5.92 6.87
CA ARG A 32 -12.36 -6.26 7.26
C ARG A 32 -13.36 -6.26 6.10
N GLY A 33 -12.90 -6.02 4.87
CA GLY A 33 -13.76 -5.91 3.68
C GLY A 33 -14.63 -4.65 3.66
N GLN A 34 -14.33 -3.66 4.51
CA GLN A 34 -15.05 -2.37 4.56
C GLN A 34 -14.50 -1.45 3.48
N LEU A 35 -14.66 -1.83 2.21
CA LEU A 35 -13.96 -1.25 1.07
C LEU A 35 -14.22 0.26 0.91
N GLU A 36 -15.45 0.73 1.09
CA GLU A 36 -15.79 2.16 0.99
C GLU A 36 -15.20 2.99 2.14
N LYS A 37 -15.03 2.38 3.31
CA LYS A 37 -14.37 3.03 4.45
C LYS A 37 -12.87 3.08 4.21
N ALA A 38 -12.28 1.98 3.77
CA ALA A 38 -10.87 1.91 3.41
C ALA A 38 -10.53 2.92 2.30
N ASP A 39 -11.39 3.07 1.29
CA ASP A 39 -11.23 3.99 0.18
C ASP A 39 -11.06 5.44 0.66
N ARG A 40 -11.98 5.90 1.50
CA ARG A 40 -11.99 7.27 2.05
C ARG A 40 -10.80 7.53 2.97
N LEU A 41 -10.45 6.55 3.80
CA LEU A 41 -9.31 6.69 4.71
C LEU A 41 -7.97 6.66 3.96
N LEU A 42 -7.85 5.85 2.90
CA LEU A 42 -6.68 5.86 2.02
C LEU A 42 -6.58 7.19 1.25
N GLU A 43 -7.70 7.76 0.80
CA GLU A 43 -7.70 9.08 0.17
C GLU A 43 -7.19 10.15 1.13
N ALA A 44 -7.76 10.23 2.33
CA ALA A 44 -7.32 11.19 3.34
C ALA A 44 -5.84 10.97 3.74
N SER A 45 -5.40 9.71 3.88
CA SER A 45 -4.00 9.39 4.18
C SER A 45 -3.06 9.83 3.06
N LEU A 46 -3.45 9.67 1.79
CA LEU A 46 -2.66 10.11 0.64
C LEU A 46 -2.76 11.62 0.38
N GLU A 47 -3.75 12.33 0.94
CA GLU A 47 -3.74 13.80 0.97
C GLU A 47 -2.65 14.32 1.91
N GLU A 48 -2.42 13.64 3.03
CA GLU A 48 -1.37 13.99 4.01
C GLU A 48 0.03 13.52 3.54
N GLU A 49 0.12 12.30 3.02
CA GLU A 49 1.36 11.69 2.53
C GLU A 49 1.17 11.16 1.09
N PRO A 50 1.20 12.03 0.06
CA PRO A 50 0.88 11.66 -1.33
C PRO A 50 1.77 10.59 -1.96
N LEU A 51 2.94 10.37 -1.36
CA LEU A 51 3.95 9.43 -1.85
C LEU A 51 4.14 8.25 -0.88
N SER A 52 3.23 8.05 0.08
CA SER A 52 3.28 6.89 0.97
C SER A 52 3.22 5.59 0.13
N PRO A 53 4.29 4.78 0.10
CA PRO A 53 4.32 3.59 -0.75
C PRO A 53 3.26 2.57 -0.32
N ILE A 54 3.00 2.48 0.99
CA ILE A 54 1.93 1.64 1.54
C ILE A 54 0.55 2.17 1.12
N GLY A 55 0.31 3.47 1.27
CA GLY A 55 -0.96 4.09 0.85
C GLY A 55 -1.25 3.87 -0.63
N LEU A 56 -0.27 4.12 -1.49
CA LEU A 56 -0.37 3.91 -2.94
C LEU A 56 -0.61 2.44 -3.28
N TYR A 57 0.07 1.51 -2.60
CA TYR A 57 -0.12 0.08 -2.81
C TYR A 57 -1.55 -0.35 -2.48
N PHE A 58 -2.05 -0.01 -1.29
CA PHE A 58 -3.40 -0.42 -0.87
C PHE A 58 -4.50 0.28 -1.67
N LYS A 59 -4.31 1.53 -2.09
CA LYS A 59 -5.23 2.19 -3.04
C LYS A 59 -5.26 1.47 -4.38
N GLY A 60 -4.09 1.04 -4.87
CA GLY A 60 -3.97 0.22 -6.07
C GLY A 60 -4.71 -1.13 -5.94
N MET A 61 -4.54 -1.83 -4.82
CA MET A 61 -5.23 -3.10 -4.56
C MET A 61 -6.74 -2.93 -4.46
N LEU A 62 -7.22 -1.89 -3.78
CA LEU A 62 -8.64 -1.57 -3.69
C LEU A 62 -9.26 -1.25 -5.06
N ASP A 63 -8.54 -0.52 -5.91
CA ASP A 63 -8.93 -0.27 -7.28
C ASP A 63 -9.03 -1.57 -8.10
N LEU A 64 -8.13 -2.53 -7.88
CA LEU A 64 -8.22 -3.85 -8.53
C LEU A 64 -9.47 -4.63 -8.10
N GLU A 65 -9.73 -4.69 -6.80
CA GLU A 65 -10.93 -5.36 -6.26
C GLU A 65 -12.21 -4.73 -6.79
N SER A 66 -12.18 -3.43 -7.05
CA SER A 66 -13.29 -2.67 -7.62
C SER A 66 -13.36 -2.70 -9.15
N GLY A 67 -12.50 -3.48 -9.83
CA GLY A 67 -12.47 -3.57 -11.30
C GLY A 67 -11.89 -2.35 -12.02
N ARG A 68 -11.27 -1.42 -11.30
CA ARG A 68 -10.67 -0.17 -11.83
C ARG A 68 -9.19 -0.37 -12.16
N ALA A 69 -8.89 -1.34 -13.02
CA ALA A 69 -7.52 -1.76 -13.34
C ALA A 69 -6.59 -0.62 -13.79
N ASP A 70 -7.09 0.33 -14.59
CA ASP A 70 -6.30 1.48 -15.03
C ASP A 70 -5.89 2.41 -13.89
N ARG A 71 -6.76 2.59 -12.90
CA ARG A 71 -6.45 3.40 -11.72
C ARG A 71 -5.41 2.69 -10.86
N ALA A 72 -5.61 1.39 -10.63
CA ALA A 72 -4.68 0.56 -9.90
C ALA A 72 -3.27 0.62 -10.49
N ARG A 73 -3.16 0.48 -11.82
CA ARG A 73 -1.89 0.56 -12.54
C ARG A 73 -1.16 1.86 -12.27
N ARG A 74 -1.85 3.01 -12.29
CA ARG A 74 -1.22 4.31 -12.04
C ARG A 74 -0.69 4.43 -10.62
N HIS A 75 -1.46 4.01 -9.62
CA HIS A 75 -1.00 4.04 -8.21
C HIS A 75 0.25 3.16 -8.01
N LEU A 76 0.25 1.95 -8.59
CA LEU A 76 1.35 1.00 -8.47
C LEU A 76 2.60 1.41 -9.26
N GLN A 77 2.44 2.03 -10.43
CA GLN A 77 3.56 2.56 -11.21
C GLN A 77 4.27 3.70 -10.50
N ARG A 78 3.50 4.56 -9.81
CA ARG A 78 4.02 5.71 -9.08
C ARG A 78 5.07 5.30 -8.05
N ILE A 79 4.83 4.20 -7.33
CA ILE A 79 5.77 3.59 -6.36
C ILE A 79 7.16 3.30 -6.98
N LEU A 80 7.21 2.94 -8.27
CA LEU A 80 8.43 2.53 -8.97
C LEU A 80 9.07 3.65 -9.81
N GLU A 81 8.54 4.88 -9.75
CA GLU A 81 9.17 6.04 -10.39
C GLU A 81 10.51 6.32 -9.69
N THR A 82 11.61 6.53 -10.42
CA THR A 82 12.99 6.51 -9.87
C THR A 82 13.21 7.34 -8.61
N ASP A 83 12.63 8.55 -8.53
CA ASP A 83 12.75 9.40 -7.33
C ASP A 83 11.92 8.85 -6.16
N GLN A 84 10.73 8.33 -6.45
CA GLN A 84 9.85 7.71 -5.46
C GLN A 84 10.33 6.31 -5.05
N ASP A 85 11.07 5.59 -5.90
CA ASP A 85 11.68 4.30 -5.58
C ASP A 85 12.69 4.47 -4.45
N ARG A 86 13.48 5.56 -4.49
CA ARG A 86 14.42 5.91 -3.42
C ARG A 86 13.71 6.34 -2.13
N GLU A 87 12.67 7.17 -2.22
CA GLU A 87 11.88 7.60 -1.06
C GLU A 87 11.12 6.43 -0.44
N THR A 88 10.57 5.55 -1.28
CA THR A 88 9.95 4.27 -0.90
C THR A 88 10.95 3.42 -0.14
N ASP A 89 12.15 3.24 -0.68
CA ASP A 89 13.22 2.50 -0.04
C ASP A 89 13.61 3.07 1.33
N ALA A 90 13.66 4.40 1.46
CA ALA A 90 13.93 5.05 2.74
C ALA A 90 12.79 4.81 3.74
N PHE A 91 11.54 5.03 3.31
CA PHE A 91 10.35 4.79 4.12
C PHE A 91 10.27 3.35 4.61
N LEU A 92 10.45 2.37 3.70
CA LEU A 92 10.37 0.95 4.04
C LEU A 92 11.45 0.57 5.05
N ARG A 93 12.69 1.05 4.88
CA ARG A 93 13.78 0.79 5.85
C ARG A 93 13.50 1.41 7.21
N GLU A 94 13.01 2.66 7.25
CA GLU A 94 12.64 3.33 8.49
C GLU A 94 11.58 2.55 9.28
N HIS A 95 10.66 1.89 8.57
CA HIS A 95 9.58 1.10 9.17
C HIS A 95 9.90 -0.40 9.30
N GLY A 96 11.16 -0.82 9.06
CA GLY A 96 11.60 -2.21 9.20
C GLY A 96 11.00 -3.18 8.18
N LEU A 97 10.56 -2.67 7.02
CA LEU A 97 9.96 -3.43 5.93
C LEU A 97 11.02 -3.88 4.92
N ASP A 98 10.79 -5.06 4.35
CA ASP A 98 11.65 -5.63 3.32
C ASP A 98 11.43 -4.93 1.96
N THR A 99 12.40 -4.11 1.56
CA THR A 99 12.38 -3.34 0.31
C THR A 99 12.30 -4.24 -0.91
N GLU A 100 13.10 -5.31 -0.96
CA GLU A 100 13.17 -6.18 -2.13
C GLU A 100 11.85 -6.91 -2.32
N ARG A 101 11.30 -7.45 -1.23
CA ARG A 101 10.03 -8.15 -1.23
C ARG A 101 8.87 -7.23 -1.60
N PHE A 102 8.87 -5.99 -1.11
CA PHE A 102 7.84 -5.01 -1.47
C PHE A 102 7.86 -4.67 -2.96
N HIS A 103 9.01 -4.30 -3.50
CA HIS A 103 9.16 -3.98 -4.93
C HIS A 103 8.82 -5.16 -5.84
N LEU A 104 9.24 -6.38 -5.48
CA LEU A 104 8.88 -7.59 -6.19
C LEU A 104 7.36 -7.81 -6.21
N THR A 105 6.69 -7.52 -5.10
CA THR A 105 5.23 -7.61 -4.99
C THR A 105 4.55 -6.62 -5.93
N VAL A 106 4.96 -5.35 -5.92
CA VAL A 106 4.41 -4.31 -6.80
C VAL A 106 4.60 -4.69 -8.28
N ARG A 107 5.82 -5.10 -8.67
CA ARG A 107 6.13 -5.51 -10.05
C ARG A 107 5.26 -6.69 -10.50
N ARG A 108 5.10 -7.72 -9.67
CA ARG A 108 4.23 -8.87 -9.99
C ARG A 108 2.78 -8.48 -10.20
N VAL A 109 2.26 -7.53 -9.42
CA VAL A 109 0.89 -7.05 -9.60
C VAL A 109 0.76 -6.29 -10.93
N LEU A 110 1.71 -5.42 -11.25
CA LEU A 110 1.76 -4.71 -12.52
C LEU A 110 1.85 -5.64 -13.73
N GLU A 111 2.73 -6.65 -13.69
CA GLU A 111 2.84 -7.66 -14.76
C GLU A 111 1.52 -8.42 -14.98
N ARG A 112 0.76 -8.68 -13.91
CA ARG A 112 -0.56 -9.33 -14.02
C ARG A 112 -1.61 -8.41 -14.62
N LEU A 113 -1.46 -7.10 -14.49
CA LEU A 113 -2.34 -6.11 -15.12
C LEU A 113 -2.07 -5.97 -16.62
N GLU A 114 -0.81 -6.08 -17.04
CA GLU A 114 -0.42 -5.99 -18.45
C GLU A 114 -0.84 -7.20 -19.29
N LYS A 115 -1.04 -8.36 -18.64
CA LYS A 115 -1.44 -9.62 -19.28
C LYS A 115 -2.96 -9.81 -19.40
N ARG A 116 -3.77 -8.83 -18.98
CA ARG A 116 -5.23 -8.87 -19.04
C ARG A 116 -5.75 -8.00 -20.16
#